data_AF-A0A7X0VY12-F1
#
_entry.id   AF-A0A7X0VY12-F1
#
_cell.length_a   1.000
_cell.length_b   1.000
_cell.length_c   1.000
_cell.angle_alpha   90.00
_cell.angle_beta   90.00
_cell.angle_gamma   90.00
#
_symmetry.space_group_name_H-M   'P 1'
#
loop_
_entity.id
_entity.type
_entity.pdbx_description
1 polymer ?
#
loop_
_entity_poly.entity_id
_entity_poly.type
_entity_poly.pdbx_seq_one_letter_code
_entity_poly.pdbx_strand_id
1 'polypeptide(L)'
;MKITRHASNPIVVPGLYEWRKVTVFNPAVIIDDGKFYMIERTAGSLTPCKNFLGLLESDDGVVFTHVKDEPIVTPDMLGFPYGSVQDPRIVKIDGVFYLNYALRPCAMNYYPTGAGVPNRSFPDYPEGWGQEEGHWLTRSSIVKSTNLIDWEFVSDTTPLHINDRDNILFPEKINGKFALLRRPEEYIGEAYGTDSAAMWITYSEDLIHWEEPKLLAKAENSAWESRKIGGSTPPVRTDKGWLVLYHGVDDQVVYRVGAILLDLDNPEKVIARTKNFIMEPETYYEKFGYQIPNVIFPTGNVVKDGLLYIYYGVTDTAIALATVPLDELVEHILNEPQ
;
A
#
# COMPACT_ATOMS: atom_id res chain seq x y z
N MET A 1 3.19 -11.61 21.91
CA MET A 1 2.57 -10.55 21.09
C MET A 1 1.30 -11.08 20.45
N LYS A 2 0.22 -10.29 20.46
CA LYS A 2 -1.06 -10.62 19.83
C LYS A 2 -1.59 -9.42 19.06
N ILE A 3 -1.76 -9.56 17.75
CA ILE A 3 -2.46 -8.58 16.93
C ILE A 3 -3.97 -8.79 17.09
N THR A 4 -4.68 -7.74 17.50
CA THR A 4 -6.11 -7.79 17.84
C THR A 4 -6.93 -7.08 16.78
N ARG A 5 -7.74 -7.86 16.05
CA ARG A 5 -8.74 -7.33 15.12
C ARG A 5 -9.80 -6.54 15.88
N HIS A 6 -10.19 -5.39 15.35
CA HIS A 6 -11.23 -4.56 15.96
C HIS A 6 -12.61 -5.25 15.85
N ALA A 7 -13.43 -5.14 16.90
CA ALA A 7 -14.73 -5.83 16.97
C ALA A 7 -15.74 -5.32 15.92
N SER A 8 -15.61 -4.06 15.51
CA SER A 8 -16.45 -3.43 14.48
C SER A 8 -16.01 -3.71 13.04
N ASN A 9 -15.01 -4.58 12.81
CA ASN A 9 -14.56 -4.88 11.46
C ASN A 9 -15.66 -5.56 10.61
N PRO A 10 -15.75 -5.23 9.31
CA PRO A 10 -15.01 -4.18 8.61
C PRO A 10 -15.48 -2.76 9.00
N ILE A 11 -14.55 -1.85 9.24
CA ILE A 11 -14.83 -0.49 9.75
C ILE A 11 -15.20 0.51 8.65
N VAL A 12 -14.80 0.26 7.40
CA VAL A 12 -15.26 1.04 6.24
C VAL A 12 -15.70 0.06 5.15
N VAL A 13 -16.91 0.30 4.62
CA VAL A 13 -17.58 -0.55 3.63
C VAL A 13 -18.04 0.28 2.42
N PRO A 14 -18.20 -0.34 1.23
CA PRO A 14 -18.62 0.37 0.02
C PRO A 14 -20.05 0.87 0.11
N GLY A 15 -20.38 1.86 -0.74
CA GLY A 15 -21.71 2.50 -0.79
C GLY A 15 -21.66 4.01 -0.60
N LEU A 16 -22.80 4.62 -0.26
CA LEU A 16 -23.00 6.08 -0.12
C LEU A 16 -22.91 6.88 -1.43
N TYR A 17 -21.81 6.78 -2.18
CA TYR A 17 -21.62 7.48 -3.47
C TYR A 17 -21.38 6.51 -4.63
N GLU A 18 -21.80 6.87 -5.84
CA GLU A 18 -21.66 6.01 -7.02
C GLU A 18 -20.20 5.67 -7.35
N TRP A 19 -19.26 6.60 -7.12
CA TRP A 19 -17.82 6.39 -7.41
C TRP A 19 -17.12 5.41 -6.45
N ARG A 20 -17.77 4.99 -5.35
CA ARG A 20 -17.26 4.01 -4.37
C ARG A 20 -18.25 2.88 -4.06
N LYS A 21 -19.24 2.70 -4.93
CA LYS A 21 -20.40 1.83 -4.67
C LYS A 21 -20.05 0.34 -4.63
N VAL A 22 -18.96 -0.07 -5.28
CA VAL A 22 -18.62 -1.49 -5.47
C VAL A 22 -17.59 -1.97 -4.44
N THR A 23 -16.55 -1.19 -4.18
CA THR A 23 -15.48 -1.60 -3.26
C THR A 23 -14.74 -0.40 -2.68
N VAL A 24 -14.25 -0.56 -1.44
CA VAL A 24 -13.36 0.37 -0.73
C VAL A 24 -12.31 -0.41 0.05
N PHE A 25 -11.02 -0.17 -0.16
CA PHE A 25 -9.96 -1.01 0.39
C PHE A 25 -8.63 -0.26 0.38
N ASN A 26 -7.57 -0.93 0.85
CA ASN A 26 -6.17 -0.49 0.79
C ASN A 26 -5.94 1.01 1.07
N PRO A 27 -6.30 1.51 2.26
CA PRO A 27 -6.23 2.92 2.57
C PRO A 27 -4.84 3.40 2.99
N ALA A 28 -4.55 4.65 2.69
CA ALA A 28 -3.54 5.42 3.43
C ALA A 28 -4.18 5.94 4.72
N VAL A 29 -3.44 6.02 5.83
CA VAL A 29 -3.90 6.65 7.07
C VAL A 29 -2.78 7.49 7.69
N ILE A 30 -3.14 8.68 8.19
CA ILE A 30 -2.24 9.55 8.96
C ILE A 30 -3.00 10.15 10.15
N ILE A 31 -2.28 10.45 11.24
CA ILE A 31 -2.80 11.28 12.32
C ILE A 31 -2.23 12.69 12.15
N ASP A 32 -3.11 13.69 12.10
CA ASP A 32 -2.70 15.10 12.06
C ASP A 32 -3.63 15.93 12.96
N ASP A 33 -3.04 16.83 13.76
CA ASP A 33 -3.74 17.65 14.75
C ASP A 33 -4.70 16.86 15.66
N GLY A 34 -4.29 15.65 16.05
CA GLY A 34 -5.04 14.76 16.95
C GLY A 34 -6.18 13.96 16.30
N LYS A 35 -6.42 14.15 14.99
CA LYS A 35 -7.46 13.47 14.22
C LYS A 35 -6.86 12.44 13.27
N PHE A 36 -7.59 11.35 13.02
CA PHE A 36 -7.24 10.39 11.98
C PHE A 36 -7.81 10.83 10.65
N TYR A 37 -6.98 10.77 9.61
CA TYR A 37 -7.40 10.94 8.22
C TYR A 37 -7.11 9.66 7.45
N MET A 38 -8.11 9.17 6.73
CA MET A 38 -8.03 7.99 5.89
C MET A 38 -8.25 8.36 4.43
N ILE A 39 -7.34 7.94 3.57
CA ILE A 39 -7.46 8.05 2.12
C ILE A 39 -7.79 6.66 1.57
N GLU A 40 -9.06 6.40 1.31
CA GLU A 40 -9.54 5.10 0.80
C GLU A 40 -9.29 4.96 -0.70
N ARG A 41 -8.92 3.76 -1.16
CA ARG A 41 -8.99 3.38 -2.58
C ARG A 41 -10.37 2.80 -2.85
N THR A 42 -11.06 3.29 -3.88
CA THR A 42 -12.44 2.87 -4.16
C THR A 42 -12.69 2.62 -5.64
N ALA A 43 -13.76 1.88 -5.96
CA ALA A 43 -14.29 1.82 -7.31
C ALA A 43 -15.83 1.80 -7.33
N GLY A 44 -16.41 2.42 -8.36
CA GLY A 44 -17.86 2.45 -8.61
C GLY A 44 -18.36 1.38 -9.57
N SER A 45 -17.44 0.74 -10.31
CA SER A 45 -17.71 -0.34 -11.27
C SER A 45 -16.50 -1.28 -11.31
N LEU A 46 -16.71 -2.51 -11.80
CA LEU A 46 -15.60 -3.39 -12.20
C LEU A 46 -15.32 -3.40 -13.69
N THR A 47 -16.21 -2.83 -14.48
CA THR A 47 -16.14 -2.89 -15.94
C THR A 47 -16.45 -1.52 -16.54
N PRO A 48 -15.46 -0.60 -16.66
CA PRO A 48 -14.07 -0.75 -16.19
C PRO A 48 -13.92 -0.51 -14.68
N CYS A 49 -12.91 -1.14 -14.07
CA CYS A 49 -12.53 -0.91 -12.67
C CYS A 49 -11.60 0.30 -12.54
N LYS A 50 -12.16 1.49 -12.73
CA LYS A 50 -11.46 2.75 -12.43
C LYS A 50 -11.44 2.95 -10.91
N ASN A 51 -10.25 3.17 -10.36
CA ASN A 51 -10.10 3.44 -8.94
C ASN A 51 -9.83 4.92 -8.67
N PHE A 52 -10.42 5.42 -7.60
CA PHE A 52 -10.34 6.80 -7.13
C PHE A 52 -9.93 6.82 -5.65
N LEU A 53 -9.46 7.98 -5.18
CA LEU A 53 -9.13 8.16 -3.77
C LEU A 53 -10.11 9.11 -3.09
N GLY A 54 -10.73 8.65 -2.00
CA GLY A 54 -11.65 9.42 -1.15
C GLY A 54 -11.02 9.80 0.18
N LEU A 55 -11.46 10.90 0.80
CA LEU A 55 -10.97 11.35 2.11
C LEU A 55 -12.03 11.20 3.20
N LEU A 56 -11.65 10.51 4.27
CA LEU A 56 -12.44 10.38 5.48
C LEU A 56 -11.65 10.87 6.69
N GLU A 57 -12.38 11.21 7.74
CA GLU A 57 -11.83 11.66 9.01
C GLU A 57 -12.49 10.93 10.19
N SER A 58 -11.76 10.82 11.30
CA SER A 58 -12.23 10.16 12.53
C SER A 58 -11.52 10.71 13.76
N ASP A 59 -12.25 10.87 14.87
CA ASP A 59 -11.67 11.27 16.15
C ASP A 59 -11.08 10.06 16.93
N ASP A 60 -11.64 8.87 16.74
CA ASP A 60 -11.29 7.65 17.46
C ASP A 60 -10.48 6.64 16.62
N GLY A 61 -10.37 6.87 15.31
CA GLY A 61 -9.68 6.00 14.37
C GLY A 61 -10.48 4.74 14.00
N VAL A 62 -11.76 4.67 14.36
CA VAL A 62 -12.65 3.52 14.13
C VAL A 62 -13.87 3.95 13.30
N VAL A 63 -14.55 5.01 13.72
CA VAL A 63 -15.73 5.53 13.02
C VAL A 63 -15.30 6.66 12.12
N PHE A 64 -15.33 6.41 10.82
CA PHE A 64 -14.92 7.39 9.80
C PHE A 64 -16.12 8.03 9.11
N THR A 65 -16.02 9.33 8.84
CA THR A 65 -16.98 10.10 8.05
C THR A 65 -16.28 10.78 6.88
N HIS A 66 -16.92 10.86 5.73
CA HIS A 66 -16.39 11.55 4.56
C HIS A 66 -16.16 13.04 4.84
N VAL A 67 -14.98 13.53 4.49
CA VAL A 67 -14.66 14.98 4.52
C VAL A 67 -15.33 15.69 3.34
N LYS A 68 -15.48 14.99 2.21
CA LYS A 68 -16.14 15.48 0.99
C LYS A 68 -16.90 14.35 0.29
N ASP A 69 -17.94 14.74 -0.46
CA ASP A 69 -18.78 13.81 -1.23
C ASP A 69 -18.14 13.34 -2.56
N GLU A 70 -17.03 13.98 -2.96
CA GLU A 70 -16.30 13.72 -4.20
C GLU A 70 -14.89 13.21 -3.92
N PRO A 71 -14.28 12.41 -4.83
CA PRO A 71 -12.89 11.99 -4.69
C PRO A 71 -11.90 13.16 -4.60
N ILE A 72 -10.83 12.98 -3.82
CA ILE A 72 -9.73 13.94 -3.68
C ILE A 72 -8.62 13.74 -4.72
N VAL A 73 -8.48 12.53 -5.25
CA VAL A 73 -7.55 12.22 -6.35
C VAL A 73 -8.25 11.31 -7.35
N THR A 74 -8.28 11.73 -8.61
CA THR A 74 -8.81 10.92 -9.72
C THR A 74 -7.73 10.69 -10.79
N PRO A 75 -7.83 9.61 -11.57
CA PRO A 75 -6.98 9.42 -12.76
C PRO A 75 -7.04 10.61 -13.72
N ASP A 76 -8.23 11.19 -13.91
CA ASP A 76 -8.49 12.34 -14.78
C ASP A 76 -7.70 13.59 -14.35
N MET A 77 -7.62 13.89 -13.05
CA MET A 77 -6.79 14.99 -12.51
C MET A 77 -5.31 14.84 -12.85
N LEU A 78 -4.85 13.61 -13.09
CA LEU A 78 -3.47 13.27 -13.40
C LEU A 78 -3.22 13.12 -14.91
N GLY A 79 -4.22 13.39 -15.75
CA GLY A 79 -4.12 13.25 -17.21
C GLY A 79 -4.39 11.84 -17.75
N PHE A 80 -4.99 10.96 -16.93
CA PHE A 80 -5.32 9.58 -17.30
C PHE A 80 -6.82 9.33 -17.25
N PRO A 81 -7.62 9.84 -18.21
CA PRO A 81 -9.09 9.77 -18.17
C PRO A 81 -9.64 8.34 -18.19
N TYR A 82 -8.84 7.35 -18.59
CA TYR A 82 -9.21 5.93 -18.58
C TYR A 82 -8.48 5.14 -17.50
N GLY A 83 -7.71 5.82 -16.65
CA GLY A 83 -6.79 5.19 -15.72
C GLY A 83 -7.40 4.79 -14.39
N SER A 84 -6.52 4.45 -13.46
CA SER A 84 -6.85 3.96 -12.13
C SER A 84 -5.76 4.33 -11.13
N VAL A 85 -6.11 5.03 -10.05
CA VAL A 85 -5.22 5.42 -8.93
C VAL A 85 -5.46 4.48 -7.76
N GLN A 86 -4.40 3.86 -7.25
CA GLN A 86 -4.48 2.67 -6.41
C GLN A 86 -3.50 2.73 -5.25
N ASP A 87 -3.88 2.05 -4.16
CA ASP A 87 -3.05 1.70 -3.01
C ASP A 87 -2.21 2.88 -2.48
N PRO A 88 -2.85 3.97 -2.03
CA PRO A 88 -2.14 5.14 -1.53
C PRO A 88 -1.39 4.84 -0.23
N ARG A 89 -0.19 5.43 -0.08
CA ARG A 89 0.59 5.49 1.17
C ARG A 89 0.93 6.94 1.44
N ILE A 90 0.74 7.39 2.68
CA ILE A 90 0.89 8.80 3.06
C ILE A 90 1.96 8.97 4.13
N VAL A 91 2.76 10.02 3.99
CA VAL A 91 3.65 10.55 5.03
C VAL A 91 3.54 12.07 5.10
N LYS A 92 3.99 12.68 6.20
CA LYS A 92 4.10 14.13 6.35
C LYS A 92 5.54 14.51 6.68
N ILE A 93 6.16 15.31 5.82
CA ILE A 93 7.55 15.76 5.96
C ILE A 93 7.54 17.29 5.90
N ASP A 94 8.13 17.95 6.89
CA ASP A 94 8.25 19.42 6.95
C ASP A 94 6.91 20.16 6.74
N GLY A 95 5.81 19.62 7.27
CA GLY A 95 4.47 20.20 7.17
C GLY A 95 3.72 19.89 5.86
N VAL A 96 4.35 19.19 4.91
CA VAL A 96 3.76 18.80 3.62
C VAL A 96 3.39 17.32 3.65
N PHE A 97 2.18 17.00 3.21
CA PHE A 97 1.75 15.62 2.99
C PHE A 97 2.25 15.13 1.64
N TYR A 98 2.82 13.95 1.61
CA TYR A 98 3.22 13.25 0.39
C TYR A 98 2.45 11.94 0.30
N LEU A 99 1.83 11.70 -0.85
CA LEU A 99 1.08 10.50 -1.14
C LEU A 99 1.78 9.76 -2.28
N ASN A 100 2.33 8.58 -1.97
CA ASN A 100 2.70 7.62 -2.99
C ASN A 100 1.46 6.84 -3.42
N TYR A 101 1.31 6.60 -4.72
CA TYR A 101 0.21 5.78 -5.24
C TYR A 101 0.67 5.02 -6.48
N ALA A 102 0.01 3.88 -6.73
CA ALA A 102 0.12 3.17 -7.98
C ALA A 102 -0.87 3.76 -9.00
N LEU A 103 -0.40 4.00 -10.22
CA LEU A 103 -1.17 4.52 -11.33
C LEU A 103 -1.11 3.53 -12.49
N ARG A 104 -2.29 3.12 -12.97
CA ARG A 104 -2.41 2.44 -14.25
C ARG A 104 -3.04 3.40 -15.27
N PRO A 105 -2.39 3.66 -16.41
CA PRO A 105 -2.92 4.59 -17.41
C PRO A 105 -4.27 4.15 -18.01
N CYS A 106 -4.49 2.83 -18.16
CA CYS A 106 -5.76 2.25 -18.58
C CYS A 106 -6.31 1.23 -17.55
N ALA A 107 -7.52 1.45 -17.07
CA ALA A 107 -8.24 0.54 -16.19
C ALA A 107 -8.69 -0.71 -16.96
N MET A 108 -8.71 -1.85 -16.27
CA MET A 108 -9.15 -3.13 -16.83
C MET A 108 -10.58 -3.43 -16.41
N ASN A 109 -11.25 -4.33 -17.14
CA ASN A 109 -12.45 -4.99 -16.67
C ASN A 109 -12.04 -6.15 -15.75
N TYR A 110 -12.76 -6.32 -14.64
CA TYR A 110 -12.57 -7.42 -13.71
C TYR A 110 -13.86 -8.23 -13.57
N TYR A 111 -13.72 -9.56 -13.61
CA TYR A 111 -14.81 -10.52 -13.44
C TYR A 111 -14.43 -11.48 -12.31
N PRO A 112 -14.87 -11.20 -11.07
CA PRO A 112 -14.59 -12.05 -9.94
C PRO A 112 -15.11 -13.46 -10.13
N THR A 113 -14.27 -14.42 -9.77
CA THR A 113 -14.57 -15.86 -9.90
C THR A 113 -15.00 -16.48 -8.57
N GLY A 114 -14.79 -15.77 -7.45
CA GLY A 114 -14.90 -16.31 -6.10
C GLY A 114 -13.79 -17.31 -5.73
N ALA A 115 -12.82 -17.56 -6.61
CA ALA A 115 -11.78 -18.56 -6.44
C ALA A 115 -10.41 -18.04 -6.91
N GLY A 116 -9.87 -17.05 -6.19
CA GLY A 116 -8.53 -16.51 -6.46
C GLY A 116 -8.55 -15.26 -7.35
N VAL A 117 -7.58 -15.15 -8.25
CA VAL A 117 -7.40 -13.97 -9.10
C VAL A 117 -8.60 -13.82 -10.06
N PRO A 118 -9.23 -12.63 -10.14
CA PRO A 118 -10.34 -12.39 -11.07
C PRO A 118 -9.90 -12.52 -12.53
N ASN A 119 -10.82 -12.98 -13.38
CA ASN A 119 -10.67 -12.90 -14.83
C ASN A 119 -10.64 -11.42 -15.25
N ARG A 120 -9.90 -11.11 -16.31
CA ARG A 120 -9.72 -9.73 -16.78
C ARG A 120 -9.93 -9.63 -18.28
N SER A 121 -10.47 -8.49 -18.72
CA SER A 121 -10.45 -8.09 -20.13
C SER A 121 -9.97 -6.65 -20.27
N PHE A 122 -9.46 -6.33 -21.44
CA PHE A 122 -8.94 -5.01 -21.78
C PHE A 122 -10.05 -4.24 -22.52
N PRO A 123 -10.60 -3.16 -21.92
CA PRO A 123 -11.56 -2.31 -22.62
C PRO A 123 -10.92 -1.65 -23.84
N ASP A 124 -11.74 -1.40 -24.86
CA ASP A 124 -11.35 -0.52 -25.97
C ASP A 124 -11.59 0.93 -25.54
N TYR A 125 -10.52 1.73 -25.54
CA TYR A 125 -10.56 3.13 -25.18
C TYR A 125 -10.28 4.01 -26.41
N PRO A 126 -10.93 5.18 -26.52
CA PRO A 126 -10.75 6.05 -27.67
C PRO A 126 -9.37 6.71 -27.67
N GLU A 127 -9.04 7.42 -28.76
CA GLU A 127 -7.83 8.27 -28.87
C GLU A 127 -6.49 7.51 -28.69
N GLY A 128 -6.47 6.20 -28.97
CA GLY A 128 -5.27 5.38 -28.91
C GLY A 128 -4.93 4.85 -27.51
N TRP A 129 -5.73 5.19 -26.49
CA TRP A 129 -5.56 4.64 -25.14
C TRP A 129 -5.68 3.11 -25.15
N GLY A 130 -4.74 2.45 -24.49
CA GLY A 130 -4.66 0.98 -24.46
C GLY A 130 -4.02 0.32 -25.69
N GLN A 131 -3.59 1.09 -26.71
CA GLN A 131 -2.87 0.51 -27.86
C GLN A 131 -1.37 0.32 -27.60
N GLU A 132 -0.76 1.17 -26.77
CA GLU A 132 0.63 1.04 -26.33
C GLU A 132 0.75 0.13 -25.10
N GLU A 133 1.79 -0.69 -25.05
CA GLU A 133 2.06 -1.61 -23.93
C GLU A 133 2.15 -0.88 -22.58
N GLY A 134 2.80 0.29 -22.57
CA GLY A 134 2.95 1.14 -21.39
C GLY A 134 1.63 1.60 -20.78
N HIS A 135 0.53 1.61 -21.53
CA HIS A 135 -0.79 1.96 -20.99
C HIS A 135 -1.34 0.93 -19.99
N TRP A 136 -0.82 -0.30 -20.03
CA TRP A 136 -1.25 -1.41 -19.17
C TRP A 136 -0.29 -1.66 -18.01
N LEU A 137 0.91 -1.12 -18.07
CA LEU A 137 1.90 -1.18 -16.99
C LEU A 137 1.43 -0.31 -15.82
N THR A 138 1.69 -0.81 -14.61
CA THR A 138 1.44 -0.01 -13.40
C THR A 138 2.74 0.69 -13.05
N ARG A 139 2.67 2.01 -12.90
CA ARG A 139 3.77 2.83 -12.38
C ARG A 139 3.40 3.35 -11.01
N SER A 140 4.38 3.82 -10.27
CA SER A 140 4.17 4.56 -9.03
C SER A 140 4.55 6.03 -9.19
N SER A 141 3.84 6.88 -8.48
CA SER A 141 3.97 8.33 -8.56
C SER A 141 3.79 8.98 -7.18
N ILE A 142 4.14 10.26 -7.08
CA ILE A 142 3.98 11.09 -5.88
C ILE A 142 3.09 12.29 -6.20
N VAL A 143 2.12 12.55 -5.34
CA VAL A 143 1.43 13.85 -5.23
C VAL A 143 1.68 14.43 -3.84
N LYS A 144 1.61 15.76 -3.71
CA LYS A 144 1.77 16.47 -2.44
C LYS A 144 0.56 17.34 -2.12
N SER A 145 0.32 17.60 -0.84
CA SER A 145 -0.74 18.49 -0.35
C SER A 145 -0.32 19.18 0.94
N THR A 146 -0.97 20.30 1.25
CA THR A 146 -0.87 20.98 2.56
C THR A 146 -2.16 20.90 3.37
N ASN A 147 -3.24 20.35 2.81
CA ASN A 147 -4.57 20.33 3.42
C ASN A 147 -5.34 19.01 3.21
N LEU A 148 -4.69 17.98 2.67
CA LEU A 148 -5.25 16.66 2.33
C LEU A 148 -6.35 16.64 1.25
N ILE A 149 -6.77 17.81 0.77
CA ILE A 149 -7.88 17.97 -0.18
C ILE A 149 -7.33 18.28 -1.58
N ASP A 150 -6.44 19.25 -1.66
CA ASP A 150 -5.87 19.72 -2.92
C ASP A 150 -4.50 19.08 -3.13
N TRP A 151 -4.35 18.34 -4.23
CA TRP A 151 -3.17 17.54 -4.52
C TRP A 151 -2.46 18.03 -5.79
N GLU A 152 -1.15 18.21 -5.70
CA GLU A 152 -0.27 18.60 -6.80
C GLU A 152 0.63 17.42 -7.19
N PHE A 153 0.71 17.09 -8.47
CA PHE A 153 1.65 16.09 -8.97
C PHE A 153 3.10 16.53 -8.74
N VAL A 154 3.93 15.60 -8.27
CA VAL A 154 5.37 15.82 -8.05
C VAL A 154 6.19 15.10 -9.11
N SER A 155 6.08 13.78 -9.18
CA SER A 155 6.90 12.95 -10.06
C SER A 155 6.33 11.55 -10.24
N ASP A 156 6.72 10.90 -11.34
CA ASP A 156 6.68 9.45 -11.46
C ASP A 156 7.98 8.89 -10.83
N THR A 157 7.85 7.98 -9.86
CA THR A 157 9.02 7.34 -9.20
C THR A 157 9.48 6.09 -9.95
N THR A 158 8.64 5.60 -10.86
CA THR A 158 8.89 4.42 -11.68
C THR A 158 9.27 4.82 -13.11
N PRO A 159 10.39 4.31 -13.66
CA PRO A 159 10.67 4.40 -15.08
C PRO A 159 9.51 3.82 -15.91
N LEU A 160 9.09 4.50 -16.99
CA LEU A 160 7.84 4.18 -17.71
C LEU A 160 7.75 2.76 -18.30
N HIS A 161 8.88 2.06 -18.43
CA HIS A 161 8.98 0.70 -18.97
C HIS A 161 9.07 -0.39 -17.88
N ILE A 162 8.97 -0.01 -16.61
CA ILE A 162 9.04 -0.91 -15.45
C ILE A 162 7.66 -0.96 -14.79
N ASN A 163 7.16 -2.16 -14.50
CA ASN A 163 5.96 -2.34 -13.69
C ASN A 163 6.37 -2.36 -12.22
N ASP A 164 5.98 -1.31 -11.50
CA ASP A 164 6.40 -1.12 -10.11
C ASP A 164 5.25 -0.60 -9.26
N ARG A 165 5.20 -1.13 -8.04
CA ARG A 165 4.15 -0.87 -7.06
C ARG A 165 4.77 -0.82 -5.68
N ASP A 166 3.94 -0.62 -4.68
CA ASP A 166 4.37 -0.63 -3.28
C ASP A 166 5.51 0.37 -3.04
N ASN A 167 5.40 1.53 -3.70
CA ASN A 167 6.27 2.66 -3.47
C ASN A 167 5.84 3.35 -2.18
N ILE A 168 6.76 3.50 -1.23
CA ILE A 168 6.45 3.99 0.12
C ILE A 168 7.58 4.88 0.60
N LEU A 169 7.30 6.17 0.76
CA LEU A 169 8.24 7.11 1.35
C LEU A 169 8.45 6.82 2.83
N PHE A 170 9.67 7.01 3.29
CA PHE A 170 9.95 7.15 4.72
C PHE A 170 9.38 8.47 5.23
N PRO A 171 8.97 8.56 6.51
CA PRO A 171 8.29 9.73 7.05
C PRO A 171 9.24 10.90 7.38
N GLU A 172 10.52 10.79 7.05
CA GLU A 172 11.52 11.84 7.19
C GLU A 172 12.68 11.61 6.20
N LYS A 173 13.52 12.63 6.03
CA LYS A 173 14.78 12.49 5.29
C LYS A 173 15.80 11.74 6.13
N ILE A 174 16.52 10.82 5.50
CA ILE A 174 17.61 10.03 6.10
C ILE A 174 18.91 10.50 5.48
N ASN A 175 19.84 10.97 6.31
CA ASN A 175 21.11 11.56 5.88
C ASN A 175 20.93 12.68 4.82
N GLY A 176 19.87 13.48 4.98
CA GLY A 176 19.55 14.61 4.09
C GLY A 176 18.80 14.25 2.81
N LYS A 177 18.52 12.97 2.55
CA LYS A 177 17.81 12.49 1.36
C LYS A 177 16.45 11.91 1.70
N PHE A 178 15.50 12.04 0.78
CA PHE A 178 14.29 11.23 0.82
C PHE A 178 14.66 9.76 0.58
N ALA A 179 14.03 8.85 1.33
CA ALA A 179 14.16 7.42 1.14
C ALA A 179 12.82 6.83 0.73
N LEU A 180 12.82 5.89 -0.21
CA LEU A 180 11.63 5.28 -0.80
C LEU A 180 11.83 3.77 -0.91
N LEU A 181 10.89 3.00 -0.36
CA LEU A 181 10.74 1.58 -0.66
C LEU A 181 10.04 1.41 -2.01
N ARG A 182 10.37 0.36 -2.76
CA ARG A 182 9.72 0.01 -4.03
C ARG A 182 9.81 -1.48 -4.35
N ARG A 183 9.07 -1.95 -5.35
CA ARG A 183 8.92 -3.39 -5.68
C ARG A 183 8.76 -3.59 -7.20
N PRO A 184 9.80 -3.30 -8.01
CA PRO A 184 9.78 -3.55 -9.45
C PRO A 184 9.54 -5.03 -9.74
N GLU A 185 8.64 -5.35 -10.66
CA GLU A 185 8.30 -6.73 -11.04
C GLU A 185 9.37 -7.35 -11.95
N GLU A 186 10.16 -6.53 -12.63
CA GLU A 186 11.19 -6.96 -13.57
C GLU A 186 12.56 -7.24 -12.93
N TYR A 187 12.78 -6.85 -11.66
CA TYR A 187 14.09 -6.99 -11.00
C TYR A 187 14.24 -8.38 -10.36
N ILE A 188 14.26 -9.39 -11.22
CA ILE A 188 14.29 -10.82 -10.87
C ILE A 188 15.40 -11.52 -11.66
N GLY A 189 16.11 -12.44 -11.00
CA GLY A 189 17.17 -13.26 -11.56
C GLY A 189 18.54 -12.99 -10.92
N GLU A 190 19.55 -13.71 -11.40
CA GLU A 190 20.92 -13.68 -10.85
C GLU A 190 21.50 -12.25 -10.77
N ALA A 191 21.25 -11.43 -11.78
CA ALA A 191 21.70 -10.03 -11.84
C ALA A 191 21.14 -9.16 -10.70
N TYR A 192 19.98 -9.52 -10.16
CA TYR A 192 19.28 -8.78 -9.10
C TYR A 192 19.35 -9.48 -7.74
N GLY A 193 19.87 -10.72 -7.66
CA GLY A 193 20.07 -11.45 -6.42
C GLY A 193 18.78 -12.03 -5.78
N THR A 194 17.69 -12.11 -6.53
CA THR A 194 16.37 -12.58 -6.06
C THR A 194 15.62 -13.37 -7.14
N ASP A 195 14.88 -14.41 -6.76
CA ASP A 195 14.15 -15.29 -7.70
C ASP A 195 12.68 -14.89 -7.90
N SER A 196 12.20 -13.91 -7.15
CA SER A 196 10.85 -13.37 -7.22
C SER A 196 10.86 -11.87 -6.91
N ALA A 197 9.76 -11.19 -7.20
CA ALA A 197 9.64 -9.76 -6.95
C ALA A 197 9.84 -9.48 -5.45
N ALA A 198 10.75 -8.55 -5.17
CA ALA A 198 11.35 -8.34 -3.85
C ALA A 198 11.31 -6.85 -3.46
N MET A 199 11.62 -6.53 -2.22
CA MET A 199 11.65 -5.16 -1.73
C MET A 199 12.99 -4.51 -2.03
N TRP A 200 12.94 -3.27 -2.51
CA TRP A 200 14.10 -2.45 -2.82
C TRP A 200 14.00 -1.10 -2.13
N ILE A 201 15.13 -0.43 -1.92
CA ILE A 201 15.22 0.93 -1.38
C ILE A 201 16.00 1.83 -2.35
N THR A 202 15.54 3.07 -2.51
CA THR A 202 16.21 4.11 -3.31
C THR A 202 16.12 5.46 -2.60
N TYR A 203 16.97 6.40 -3.00
CA TYR A 203 17.08 7.72 -2.40
C TYR A 203 16.96 8.83 -3.45
N SER A 204 16.52 9.99 -3.00
CA SER A 204 16.44 11.19 -3.83
C SER A 204 16.68 12.45 -3.00
N GLU A 205 17.31 13.46 -3.60
CA GLU A 205 17.47 14.78 -2.97
C GLU A 205 16.25 15.69 -3.19
N ASP A 206 15.46 15.43 -4.25
CA ASP A 206 14.44 16.34 -4.77
C ASP A 206 13.08 15.69 -5.09
N LEU A 207 12.91 14.38 -4.81
CA LEU A 207 11.75 13.53 -5.15
C LEU A 207 11.55 13.27 -6.64
N ILE A 208 12.41 13.79 -7.52
CA ILE A 208 12.29 13.67 -8.97
C ILE A 208 13.36 12.71 -9.50
N HIS A 209 14.61 12.90 -9.09
CA HIS A 209 15.74 12.10 -9.52
C HIS A 209 16.07 11.07 -8.45
N TRP A 210 15.87 9.80 -8.78
CA TRP A 210 16.07 8.67 -7.88
C TRP A 210 17.36 7.93 -8.23
N GLU A 211 18.11 7.55 -7.20
CA GLU A 211 19.30 6.71 -7.34
C GLU A 211 18.93 5.28 -7.79
N GLU A 212 19.91 4.53 -8.28
CA GLU A 212 19.74 3.11 -8.58
C GLU A 212 19.28 2.38 -7.30
N PRO A 213 18.14 1.67 -7.36
CA PRO A 213 17.61 1.00 -6.18
C PRO A 213 18.49 -0.17 -5.75
N LYS A 214 18.53 -0.42 -4.43
CA LYS A 214 19.29 -1.49 -3.81
C LYS A 214 18.35 -2.55 -3.24
N LEU A 215 18.68 -3.82 -3.42
CA LEU A 215 17.89 -4.93 -2.89
C LEU A 215 17.88 -4.83 -1.36
N LEU A 216 16.69 -4.73 -0.77
CA LEU A 216 16.50 -4.57 0.67
C LEU A 216 16.16 -5.91 1.34
N ALA A 217 15.15 -6.59 0.81
CA ALA A 217 14.68 -7.87 1.33
C ALA A 217 14.09 -8.72 0.21
N LYS A 218 14.31 -10.03 0.27
CA LYS A 218 13.76 -11.03 -0.66
C LYS A 218 13.01 -12.13 0.08
N ALA A 219 12.30 -13.00 -0.64
CA ALA A 219 11.65 -14.15 -0.04
C ALA A 219 12.68 -15.05 0.67
N GLU A 220 12.39 -15.44 1.91
CA GLU A 220 13.18 -16.35 2.75
C GLU A 220 12.35 -17.55 3.20
N ASN A 221 11.02 -17.43 3.22
CA ASN A 221 10.11 -18.50 3.61
C ASN A 221 9.10 -18.81 2.49
N SER A 222 9.38 -19.86 1.73
CA SER A 222 8.52 -20.29 0.61
C SER A 222 7.13 -20.77 1.03
N ALA A 223 6.86 -21.02 2.31
CA ALA A 223 5.53 -21.41 2.75
C ALA A 223 4.50 -20.28 2.62
N TRP A 224 4.94 -19.01 2.60
CA TRP A 224 4.04 -17.86 2.52
C TRP A 224 4.56 -16.69 1.67
N GLU A 225 5.82 -16.72 1.24
CA GLU A 225 6.46 -15.69 0.42
C GLU A 225 6.82 -16.19 -0.99
N SER A 226 6.37 -17.40 -1.40
CA SER A 226 6.87 -18.07 -2.61
C SER A 226 6.67 -17.28 -3.90
N ARG A 227 5.62 -16.47 -4.00
CA ARG A 227 5.27 -15.75 -5.22
C ARG A 227 5.96 -14.38 -5.31
N LYS A 228 5.94 -13.62 -4.22
CA LYS A 228 6.52 -12.27 -4.10
C LYS A 228 6.42 -11.76 -2.66
N ILE A 229 7.23 -10.74 -2.37
CA ILE A 229 7.05 -9.85 -1.22
C ILE A 229 7.02 -8.39 -1.65
N GLY A 230 6.47 -7.51 -0.82
CA GLY A 230 6.46 -6.07 -1.06
C GLY A 230 6.16 -5.26 0.19
N GLY A 231 6.58 -4.00 0.20
CA GLY A 231 6.26 -3.08 1.29
C GLY A 231 4.74 -2.91 1.45
N SER A 232 4.27 -2.82 2.69
CA SER A 232 2.84 -2.66 2.98
C SER A 232 2.53 -1.21 3.33
N THR A 233 3.05 -0.76 4.48
CA THR A 233 2.73 0.53 5.10
C THR A 233 3.97 1.44 5.19
N PRO A 234 3.78 2.76 5.39
CA PRO A 234 4.86 3.66 5.77
C PRO A 234 5.72 3.10 6.93
N PRO A 235 7.07 3.23 6.86
CA PRO A 235 7.95 2.88 7.96
C PRO A 235 7.60 3.69 9.23
N VAL A 236 7.55 3.01 10.37
CA VAL A 236 7.35 3.64 11.67
C VAL A 236 8.70 3.74 12.38
N ARG A 237 9.10 4.95 12.77
CA ARG A 237 10.31 5.15 13.55
C ARG A 237 10.10 4.62 14.97
N THR A 238 11.04 3.82 15.46
CA THR A 238 11.12 3.38 16.86
C THR A 238 12.51 3.70 17.42
N ASP A 239 12.73 3.49 18.73
CA ASP A 239 14.07 3.61 19.33
C ASP A 239 15.00 2.43 18.96
N LYS A 240 14.47 1.38 18.33
CA LYS A 240 15.21 0.18 17.90
C LYS A 240 15.46 0.08 16.39
N GLY A 241 14.80 0.92 15.59
CA GLY A 241 14.84 0.80 14.13
C GLY A 241 13.59 1.35 13.45
N TRP A 242 13.62 1.36 12.12
CA TRP A 242 12.44 1.56 11.29
C TRP A 242 11.64 0.26 11.23
N LEU A 243 10.46 0.24 11.85
CA LEU A 243 9.51 -0.85 11.71
C LEU A 243 8.81 -0.74 10.36
N VAL A 244 8.98 -1.76 9.52
CA VAL A 244 8.35 -1.86 8.20
C VAL A 244 7.47 -3.11 8.17
N LEU A 245 6.17 -2.92 7.97
CA LEU A 245 5.29 -4.04 7.63
C LEU A 245 5.41 -4.34 6.15
N TYR A 246 5.46 -5.61 5.81
CA TYR A 246 5.51 -6.08 4.41
C TYR A 246 4.51 -7.20 4.20
N HIS A 247 4.09 -7.41 2.95
CA HIS A 247 3.22 -8.51 2.58
C HIS A 247 4.03 -9.61 1.90
N GLY A 248 3.61 -10.85 2.14
CA GLY A 248 4.07 -12.03 1.40
C GLY A 248 2.88 -12.72 0.74
N VAL A 249 3.11 -13.23 -0.47
CA VAL A 249 2.09 -13.92 -1.26
C VAL A 249 2.58 -15.31 -1.59
N ASP A 250 1.74 -16.30 -1.33
CA ASP A 250 2.00 -17.70 -1.69
C ASP A 250 1.45 -18.08 -3.08
N ASP A 251 1.71 -19.32 -3.48
CA ASP A 251 1.27 -19.86 -4.77
C ASP A 251 -0.25 -20.02 -4.89
N GLN A 252 -0.97 -19.99 -3.76
CA GLN A 252 -2.43 -19.97 -3.70
C GLN A 252 -2.99 -18.54 -3.66
N VAL A 253 -2.13 -17.52 -3.79
CA VAL A 253 -2.49 -16.09 -3.79
C VAL A 253 -3.08 -15.66 -2.44
N VAL A 254 -2.65 -16.29 -1.35
CA VAL A 254 -2.99 -15.84 0.00
C VAL A 254 -2.02 -14.73 0.40
N TYR A 255 -2.55 -13.56 0.76
CA TYR A 255 -1.75 -12.44 1.24
C TYR A 255 -1.66 -12.47 2.76
N ARG A 256 -0.43 -12.49 3.27
CA ARG A 256 -0.12 -12.44 4.70
C ARG A 256 0.84 -11.29 4.98
N VAL A 257 0.99 -10.92 6.26
CA VAL A 257 1.80 -9.78 6.69
C VAL A 257 2.97 -10.26 7.53
N GLY A 258 4.18 -9.81 7.23
CA GLY A 258 5.35 -9.91 8.10
C GLY A 258 5.86 -8.54 8.53
N ALA A 259 6.94 -8.52 9.31
CA ALA A 259 7.59 -7.29 9.73
C ALA A 259 9.12 -7.37 9.64
N ILE A 260 9.73 -6.22 9.36
CA ILE A 260 11.18 -6.01 9.30
C ILE A 260 11.52 -4.80 10.17
N LEU A 261 12.64 -4.86 10.88
CA LEU A 261 13.30 -3.73 11.50
C LEU A 261 14.53 -3.36 10.69
N LEU A 262 14.60 -2.10 10.22
CA LEU A 262 15.76 -1.54 9.53
C LEU A 262 16.54 -0.62 10.47
N ASP A 263 17.83 -0.48 10.23
CA ASP A 263 18.69 0.44 10.98
C ASP A 263 18.29 1.90 10.77
N LEU A 264 18.30 2.69 11.85
CA LEU A 264 17.84 4.07 11.84
C LEU A 264 18.70 4.98 10.96
N ASP A 265 20.02 4.79 11.01
CA ASP A 265 20.99 5.62 10.33
C ASP A 265 21.28 5.10 8.91
N ASN A 266 21.14 3.78 8.72
CA ASN A 266 21.30 3.12 7.43
C ASN A 266 20.17 2.12 7.14
N PRO A 267 19.01 2.56 6.62
CA PRO A 267 17.85 1.70 6.39
C PRO A 267 18.05 0.65 5.29
N GLU A 268 19.21 0.62 4.61
CA GLU A 268 19.60 -0.50 3.74
C GLU A 268 19.88 -1.78 4.54
N LYS A 269 20.13 -1.64 5.84
CA LYS A 269 20.47 -2.75 6.72
C LYS A 269 19.25 -3.25 7.47
N VAL A 270 18.84 -4.48 7.17
CA VAL A 270 17.89 -5.24 7.99
C VAL A 270 18.56 -5.65 9.30
N ILE A 271 18.01 -5.21 10.44
CA ILE A 271 18.45 -5.58 11.79
C ILE A 271 17.79 -6.88 12.24
N ALA A 272 16.49 -7.01 12.00
CA ALA A 272 15.71 -8.19 12.36
C ALA A 272 14.49 -8.32 11.44
N ARG A 273 14.02 -9.55 11.25
CA ARG A 273 12.86 -9.87 10.41
C ARG A 273 12.10 -11.05 11.00
N THR A 274 10.78 -11.06 10.79
CA THR A 274 9.94 -12.18 11.18
C THR A 274 10.09 -13.37 10.22
N LYS A 275 10.29 -14.60 10.71
CA LYS A 275 10.39 -15.80 9.83
C LYS A 275 9.02 -16.26 9.35
N ASN A 276 8.01 -16.12 10.20
CA ASN A 276 6.62 -16.39 9.87
C ASN A 276 5.81 -15.09 9.80
N PHE A 277 4.65 -15.14 9.17
CA PHE A 277 3.73 -14.01 9.16
C PHE A 277 3.23 -13.67 10.57
N ILE A 278 2.97 -12.39 10.82
CA ILE A 278 2.35 -11.86 12.04
C ILE A 278 0.82 -11.72 11.89
N MET A 279 0.32 -11.65 10.66
CA MET A 279 -1.12 -11.68 10.36
C MET A 279 -1.39 -12.55 9.13
N GLU A 280 -2.48 -13.30 9.17
CA GLU A 280 -3.06 -14.00 8.02
C GLU A 280 -4.60 -13.83 7.98
N PRO A 281 -5.26 -14.12 6.85
CA PRO A 281 -6.71 -14.13 6.75
C PRO A 281 -7.34 -15.19 7.67
N GLU A 282 -8.14 -14.77 8.64
CA GLU A 282 -8.76 -15.67 9.63
C GLU A 282 -10.28 -15.58 9.60
N THR A 283 -10.79 -14.35 9.52
CA THR A 283 -12.21 -14.00 9.65
C THR A 283 -12.95 -14.07 8.33
N TYR A 284 -14.28 -14.05 8.39
CA TYR A 284 -15.10 -14.16 7.18
C TYR A 284 -14.84 -13.02 6.19
N TYR A 285 -14.65 -11.78 6.66
CA TYR A 285 -14.42 -10.62 5.79
C TYR A 285 -13.03 -10.62 5.13
N GLU A 286 -12.07 -11.37 5.69
CA GLU A 286 -10.71 -11.56 5.13
C GLU A 286 -10.63 -12.76 4.17
N LYS A 287 -11.56 -13.71 4.28
CA LYS A 287 -11.62 -14.91 3.46
C LYS A 287 -12.61 -14.79 2.30
N PHE A 288 -13.70 -14.06 2.49
CA PHE A 288 -14.78 -13.91 1.54
C PHE A 288 -15.04 -12.44 1.24
N GLY A 289 -15.00 -12.12 -0.04
CA GLY A 289 -15.39 -10.83 -0.55
C GLY A 289 -15.41 -10.84 -2.07
N TYR A 290 -15.34 -9.65 -2.62
CA TYR A 290 -15.75 -9.39 -3.97
C TYR A 290 -14.68 -9.67 -5.02
N GLN A 291 -13.39 -9.43 -4.77
CA GLN A 291 -12.35 -9.56 -5.81
C GLN A 291 -11.44 -10.78 -5.62
N ILE A 292 -10.67 -10.85 -4.53
CA ILE A 292 -9.71 -11.95 -4.27
C ILE A 292 -9.96 -12.49 -2.85
N PRO A 293 -10.29 -13.79 -2.68
CA PRO A 293 -10.45 -14.40 -1.36
C PRO A 293 -9.10 -14.56 -0.66
N ASN A 294 -9.13 -14.68 0.68
CA ASN A 294 -7.94 -14.87 1.53
C ASN A 294 -6.90 -13.75 1.36
N VAL A 295 -7.34 -12.50 1.45
CA VAL A 295 -6.47 -11.33 1.33
C VAL A 295 -6.65 -10.41 2.53
N ILE A 296 -5.52 -10.13 3.18
CA ILE A 296 -5.32 -8.96 4.03
C ILE A 296 -4.18 -8.12 3.46
N PHE A 297 -4.39 -6.81 3.33
CA PHE A 297 -3.42 -5.94 2.67
C PHE A 297 -3.29 -4.59 3.39
N PRO A 298 -2.41 -4.47 4.39
CA PRO A 298 -2.19 -3.21 5.09
C PRO A 298 -1.50 -2.19 4.18
N THR A 299 -1.96 -0.95 4.25
CA THR A 299 -1.44 0.18 3.46
C THR A 299 -1.31 1.46 4.27
N GLY A 300 -2.01 1.54 5.41
CA GLY A 300 -1.86 2.61 6.39
C GLY A 300 -1.60 2.04 7.78
N ASN A 301 -0.64 2.63 8.48
CA ASN A 301 -0.45 2.40 9.91
C ASN A 301 -0.13 3.72 10.61
N VAL A 302 -0.54 3.83 11.87
CA VAL A 302 -0.25 5.00 12.72
C VAL A 302 -0.05 4.54 14.15
N VAL A 303 0.75 5.29 14.90
CA VAL A 303 0.98 5.02 16.33
C VAL A 303 0.18 6.02 17.14
N LYS A 304 -0.64 5.53 18.06
CA LYS A 304 -1.38 6.35 19.04
C LYS A 304 -1.43 5.62 20.37
N ASP A 305 -1.11 6.32 21.46
CA ASP A 305 -1.19 5.80 22.83
C ASP A 305 -0.44 4.46 23.04
N GLY A 306 0.72 4.30 22.41
CA GLY A 306 1.56 3.09 22.48
C GLY A 306 1.08 1.90 21.63
N LEU A 307 -0.05 2.04 20.93
CA LEU A 307 -0.57 1.04 20.00
C LEU A 307 -0.21 1.41 18.57
N LEU A 308 0.21 0.40 17.79
CA LEU A 308 0.22 0.46 16.35
C LEU A 308 -1.17 0.10 15.82
N TYR A 309 -1.82 1.05 15.16
CA TYR A 309 -3.05 0.84 14.41
C TYR A 309 -2.68 0.42 12.99
N ILE A 310 -3.21 -0.72 12.55
CA ILE A 310 -2.96 -1.31 11.23
C ILE A 310 -4.28 -1.29 10.46
N TYR A 311 -4.37 -0.44 9.45
CA TYR A 311 -5.51 -0.33 8.56
C TYR A 311 -5.24 -1.11 7.28
N TYR A 312 -6.11 -2.06 6.98
CA TYR A 312 -5.87 -3.03 5.91
C TYR A 312 -7.11 -3.30 5.07
N GLY A 313 -6.88 -3.41 3.75
CA GLY A 313 -7.89 -3.92 2.85
C GLY A 313 -8.14 -5.39 3.12
N VAL A 314 -9.40 -5.80 2.99
CA VAL A 314 -9.83 -7.19 3.10
C VAL A 314 -10.53 -7.60 1.82
N THR A 315 -10.04 -8.67 1.20
CA THR A 315 -10.59 -9.27 -0.03
C THR A 315 -10.90 -8.29 -1.17
N ASP A 316 -10.12 -7.20 -1.25
CA ASP A 316 -10.33 -6.07 -2.19
C ASP A 316 -11.79 -5.55 -2.19
N THR A 317 -12.40 -5.49 -1.00
CA THR A 317 -13.83 -5.19 -0.80
C THR A 317 -14.10 -4.11 0.23
N ALA A 318 -13.45 -4.22 1.39
CA ALA A 318 -13.68 -3.39 2.56
C ALA A 318 -12.36 -3.07 3.27
N ILE A 319 -12.43 -2.21 4.29
CA ILE A 319 -11.29 -1.86 5.15
C ILE A 319 -11.55 -2.36 6.56
N ALA A 320 -10.54 -2.98 7.16
CA ALA A 320 -10.54 -3.44 8.53
C ALA A 320 -9.40 -2.77 9.32
N LEU A 321 -9.50 -2.86 10.64
CA LEU A 321 -8.53 -2.36 11.61
C LEU A 321 -8.06 -3.48 12.52
N ALA A 322 -6.76 -3.54 12.77
CA ALA A 322 -6.17 -4.33 13.84
C ALA A 322 -5.21 -3.46 14.65
N THR A 323 -4.98 -3.84 15.91
CA THR A 323 -4.08 -3.11 16.81
C THR A 323 -3.12 -4.06 17.51
N VAL A 324 -1.95 -3.54 17.87
CA VAL A 324 -0.94 -4.25 18.66
C VAL A 324 -0.12 -3.25 19.46
N PRO A 325 0.28 -3.54 20.71
CA PRO A 325 1.28 -2.74 21.40
C PRO A 325 2.57 -2.67 20.59
N LEU A 326 3.04 -1.46 20.29
CA LEU A 326 4.19 -1.24 19.40
C LEU A 326 5.44 -1.94 19.96
N ASP A 327 5.71 -1.76 21.25
CA ASP A 327 6.88 -2.33 21.92
C ASP A 327 6.86 -3.87 21.89
N GLU A 328 5.70 -4.49 22.10
CA GLU A 328 5.59 -5.96 22.01
C GLU A 328 5.88 -6.48 20.59
N LEU A 329 5.48 -5.75 19.56
CA LEU A 329 5.79 -6.11 18.17
C LEU A 329 7.28 -5.96 17.89
N VAL A 330 7.89 -4.85 18.28
CA VAL A 330 9.34 -4.61 18.10
C VAL A 330 10.16 -5.66 18.85
N GLU A 331 9.84 -5.94 20.11
CA GLU A 331 10.49 -6.98 20.91
C GLU A 331 10.30 -8.37 20.32
N HIS A 332 9.11 -8.66 19.78
CA HIS A 332 8.87 -9.95 19.12
C HIS A 332 9.79 -10.15 17.91
N ILE A 333 9.95 -9.14 17.06
CA ILE A 333 10.80 -9.20 15.87
C ILE A 333 12.28 -9.37 16.28
N LEU A 334 12.75 -8.61 17.28
CA LEU A 334 14.14 -8.67 17.74
C LEU A 334 14.53 -9.99 18.41
N ASN A 335 13.58 -10.62 19.10
CA ASN A 335 13.82 -11.86 19.84
C ASN A 335 13.58 -13.11 18.98
N GLU A 336 13.06 -12.98 17.75
CA GLU A 336 12.90 -14.11 16.85
C GLU A 336 14.28 -14.58 16.38
N PRO A 337 14.64 -15.87 16.57
CA PRO A 337 15.92 -16.38 16.09
C PRO A 337 16.00 -16.16 14.58
N GLN A 338 17.04 -15.46 14.11
CA GLN A 338 17.24 -15.15 12.69
C GLN A 338 17.77 -16.35 11.90
#